data_AF-A0A520GSN1-F1
#
_entry.id   AF-A0A520GSN1-F1
#
_cell.length_a   1.000
_cell.length_b   1.000
_cell.length_c   1.000
_cell.angle_alpha   90.00
_cell.angle_beta   90.00
_cell.angle_gamma   90.00
#
_symmetry.space_group_name_H-M   'P 1'
#
loop_
_entity.id
_entity.type
_entity.pdbx_description
1 polymer ?
#
loop_
_entity_poly.entity_id
_entity_poly.type
_entity_poly.pdbx_seq_one_letter_code
_entity_poly.pdbx_strand_id
1 'polypeptide(L)'
;MKLRPLAALLTCGTIAAPLLLYGCGGSDDNGASAGGGTTPPATTTPTPQPTPAVAANLKDCCTAGDKDFPKVGGNLGNQNYSSLKQVTREQVGQLGGAWVNRIEGGLTTGTNQSTTVVVDGVIYIESALGNVIAVDGRTGVTKWKWTTPHGVVTRRGVAVAKDLGLVYTLAGGNRLIALRTDTGEVAWTKQYPGSTEANFVGAVQKVALVYHDKRLYIGTNDGNRGAAFSADATNGNVLTAFWGVPR
;
A
#
# COMPACT_ATOMS: atom_id res chain seq x y z
N MET A 1 25.66 32.54 13.23
CA MET A 1 24.34 32.79 13.84
C MET A 1 24.29 32.00 15.15
N LYS A 2 24.22 32.70 16.30
CA LYS A 2 24.40 32.12 17.64
C LYS A 2 23.19 31.27 18.05
N LEU A 3 23.44 30.04 18.51
CA LEU A 3 22.46 29.18 19.17
C LEU A 3 22.30 29.58 20.64
N ARG A 4 21.07 29.61 21.13
CA ARG A 4 20.71 29.65 22.55
C ARG A 4 19.76 28.49 22.85
N PRO A 5 19.98 27.69 23.90
CA PRO A 5 18.99 26.73 24.39
C PRO A 5 18.12 27.41 25.45
N LEU A 6 16.83 27.03 25.53
CA LEU A 6 16.02 27.33 26.71
C LEU A 6 15.18 26.13 27.13
N ALA A 7 15.06 26.03 28.44
CA ALA A 7 14.73 24.88 29.24
C ALA A 7 13.24 24.49 29.25
N ALA A 8 13.03 23.25 29.69
CA ALA A 8 11.75 22.64 30.01
C ALA A 8 10.99 23.38 31.13
N LEU A 9 9.66 23.38 31.02
CA LEU A 9 8.75 23.62 32.12
C LEU A 9 7.57 22.65 32.01
N LEU A 10 7.58 21.68 32.93
CA LEU A 10 6.46 20.80 33.28
C LEU A 10 5.40 21.66 33.99
N THR A 11 4.15 21.64 33.53
CA THR A 11 3.00 21.94 34.40
C THR A 11 1.84 20.99 34.07
N CYS A 12 1.35 20.37 35.14
CA CYS A 12 0.19 19.50 35.20
C CYS A 12 -1.07 20.36 35.35
N GLY A 13 -2.16 20.05 34.65
CA GLY A 13 -3.38 20.86 34.71
C GLY A 13 -4.60 20.21 34.06
N THR A 14 -5.24 19.33 34.84
CA THR A 14 -6.69 19.05 34.96
C THR A 14 -7.61 19.13 33.73
N ILE A 15 -8.27 18.00 33.49
CA ILE A 15 -9.41 17.76 32.61
C ILE A 15 -10.66 18.49 33.12
N ALA A 16 -11.35 19.22 32.25
CA ALA A 16 -12.74 19.60 32.43
C ALA A 16 -13.49 19.44 31.10
N ALA A 17 -14.45 18.51 31.07
CA ALA A 17 -15.38 18.32 29.97
C ALA A 17 -16.72 18.99 30.31
N PRO A 18 -17.36 19.72 29.39
CA PRO A 18 -18.77 20.05 29.52
C PRO A 18 -19.63 19.02 28.78
N LEU A 19 -20.54 18.39 29.54
CA LEU A 19 -21.79 17.83 29.02
C LEU A 19 -22.61 18.96 28.40
N LEU A 20 -23.12 18.76 27.20
CA LEU A 20 -24.28 19.49 26.68
C LEU A 20 -25.37 18.48 26.34
N LEU A 21 -26.38 18.40 27.21
CA LEU A 21 -27.72 17.97 26.84
C LEU A 21 -28.38 19.12 26.06
N TYR A 22 -29.03 18.81 24.94
CA TYR A 22 -30.10 19.64 24.41
C TYR A 22 -31.33 18.78 24.19
N GLY A 23 -32.41 19.20 24.86
CA GLY A 23 -33.72 18.57 24.85
C GLY A 23 -34.58 18.99 23.65
N CYS A 24 -35.69 18.27 23.51
CA CYS A 24 -36.71 18.38 22.48
C CYS A 24 -37.68 19.56 22.67
N GLY A 25 -38.22 20.07 21.56
CA GLY A 25 -39.68 20.11 21.32
C GLY A 25 -40.48 21.39 21.63
N GLY A 26 -41.27 21.83 20.62
CA GLY A 26 -42.42 22.76 20.70
C GLY A 26 -42.21 24.05 19.88
N SER A 27 -42.78 24.27 18.68
CA SER A 27 -44.20 24.60 18.31
C SER A 27 -44.76 25.79 19.09
N ASP A 28 -45.33 26.88 18.54
CA ASP A 28 -45.74 27.30 17.19
C ASP A 28 -45.72 28.84 17.19
N ASP A 29 -45.65 29.52 16.02
CA ASP A 29 -46.29 30.83 15.85
C ASP A 29 -46.53 31.16 14.36
N ASN A 30 -47.79 31.46 14.05
CA ASN A 30 -48.32 31.81 12.74
C ASN A 30 -48.06 33.29 12.40
N GLY A 31 -47.47 33.55 11.23
CA GLY A 31 -47.39 34.87 10.64
C GLY A 31 -47.36 34.78 9.12
N ALA A 32 -48.50 35.04 8.48
CA ALA A 32 -48.61 35.12 7.02
C ALA A 32 -48.07 36.46 6.51
N SER A 33 -47.17 36.41 5.51
CA SER A 33 -46.89 37.53 4.61
C SER A 33 -46.45 37.01 3.24
N ALA A 34 -46.74 37.82 2.22
CA ALA A 34 -46.96 37.46 0.84
C ALA A 34 -45.70 37.16 0.00
N GLY A 35 -45.88 36.24 -0.96
CA GLY A 35 -45.48 36.39 -2.36
C GLY A 35 -44.03 36.77 -2.67
N GLY A 36 -43.14 35.79 -2.66
CA GLY A 36 -41.85 35.84 -3.38
C GLY A 36 -41.63 34.50 -4.09
N GLY A 37 -41.75 34.48 -5.42
CA GLY A 37 -41.45 33.29 -6.21
C GLY A 37 -39.98 32.94 -6.11
N THR A 38 -39.64 31.91 -5.35
CA THR A 38 -38.29 31.34 -5.29
C THR A 38 -38.15 30.28 -6.37
N THR A 39 -37.36 30.60 -7.40
CA THR A 39 -36.88 29.62 -8.37
C THR A 39 -36.13 28.51 -7.61
N PRO A 40 -36.41 27.22 -7.86
CA PRO A 40 -35.65 26.14 -7.22
C PRO A 40 -34.16 26.28 -7.57
N PRO A 41 -33.23 26.00 -6.64
CA PRO A 41 -31.82 25.99 -6.97
C PRO A 41 -31.56 24.94 -8.05
N ALA A 42 -30.82 25.32 -9.09
CA ALA A 42 -30.45 24.44 -10.18
C ALA A 42 -29.79 23.18 -9.62
N THR A 43 -30.39 22.03 -9.88
CA THR A 43 -29.80 20.72 -9.58
C THR A 43 -28.58 20.55 -10.48
N THR A 44 -27.38 20.84 -9.96
CA THR A 44 -26.15 20.50 -10.64
C THR A 44 -26.05 18.98 -10.67
N THR A 45 -26.24 18.42 -11.86
CA THR A 45 -25.98 16.99 -12.08
C THR A 45 -24.49 16.76 -11.80
N PRO A 46 -24.12 15.84 -10.89
CA PRO A 46 -22.71 15.55 -10.66
C PRO A 46 -22.10 15.07 -11.97
N THR A 47 -21.05 15.76 -12.42
CA THR A 47 -20.28 15.37 -13.61
C THR A 47 -19.85 13.91 -13.43
N PRO A 48 -20.05 13.03 -14.43
CA PRO A 48 -19.63 11.65 -14.33
C PRO A 48 -18.13 11.62 -14.02
N GLN A 49 -17.78 11.11 -12.85
CA GLN A 49 -16.39 10.89 -12.49
C GLN A 49 -15.85 9.90 -13.52
N PRO A 50 -14.75 10.21 -14.25
CA PRO A 50 -14.25 9.31 -15.28
C PRO A 50 -13.99 7.95 -14.64
N THR A 51 -14.56 6.90 -15.25
CA THR A 51 -14.32 5.52 -14.85
C THR A 51 -12.81 5.34 -14.73
N PRO A 52 -12.29 4.86 -13.57
CA PRO A 52 -10.86 4.61 -13.44
C PRO A 52 -10.43 3.73 -14.60
N ALA A 53 -9.54 4.26 -15.44
CA ALA A 53 -9.02 3.51 -16.57
C ALA A 53 -8.42 2.21 -16.02
N VAL A 54 -8.80 1.08 -16.62
CA VAL A 54 -8.52 -0.28 -16.14
C VAL A 54 -7.01 -0.53 -16.06
N ALA A 55 -6.52 -1.06 -14.94
CA ALA A 55 -5.09 -1.38 -14.82
C ALA A 55 -4.50 -2.19 -15.98
N ALA A 56 -3.23 -1.92 -16.32
CA ALA A 56 -2.47 -2.72 -17.28
C ALA A 56 -2.53 -4.21 -16.87
N ASN A 57 -3.10 -5.04 -17.74
CA ASN A 57 -3.23 -6.48 -17.51
C ASN A 57 -1.86 -7.13 -17.73
N LEU A 58 -1.33 -7.85 -16.73
CA LEU A 58 -0.04 -8.56 -16.80
C LEU A 58 -0.04 -9.77 -17.76
N LYS A 59 -0.80 -9.73 -18.86
CA LYS A 59 -0.90 -10.79 -19.87
C LYS A 59 0.32 -10.86 -20.79
N ASP A 60 0.98 -9.73 -21.00
CA ASP A 60 2.21 -9.63 -21.78
C ASP A 60 3.36 -9.25 -20.85
N CYS A 61 4.52 -9.89 -21.03
CA CYS A 61 5.70 -9.58 -20.24
C CYS A 61 6.10 -8.13 -20.35
N CYS A 62 5.92 -7.56 -21.54
CA CYS A 62 6.75 -6.49 -22.02
C CYS A 62 5.94 -5.24 -22.34
N THR A 63 4.64 -5.25 -22.05
CA THR A 63 3.82 -4.05 -22.00
C THR A 63 4.42 -3.07 -21.01
N ALA A 64 4.87 -1.91 -21.49
CA ALA A 64 5.47 -0.87 -20.67
C ALA A 64 4.49 -0.38 -19.59
N GLY A 65 5.02 0.04 -18.43
CA GLY A 65 4.18 0.65 -17.39
C GLY A 65 3.59 1.97 -17.89
N ASP A 66 2.34 2.24 -17.55
CA ASP A 66 1.64 3.47 -17.91
C ASP A 66 1.18 4.19 -16.64
N LYS A 67 -0.13 4.43 -16.47
CA LYS A 67 -0.70 4.84 -15.18
C LYS A 67 -0.54 3.76 -14.10
N ASP A 68 -0.27 2.51 -14.48
CA ASP A 68 0.06 1.43 -13.56
C ASP A 68 1.51 0.99 -13.66
N PHE A 69 2.04 0.60 -12.51
CA PHE A 69 3.33 -0.04 -12.35
C PHE A 69 3.10 -1.29 -11.47
N PRO A 70 2.45 -2.32 -12.02
CA PRO A 70 1.71 -3.33 -11.26
C PRO A 70 2.57 -4.33 -10.48
N LYS A 71 3.89 -4.26 -10.60
CA LYS A 71 4.82 -4.96 -9.72
C LYS A 71 6.16 -4.25 -9.63
N VAL A 72 6.98 -4.65 -8.67
CA VAL A 72 8.41 -4.29 -8.62
C VAL A 72 9.05 -4.59 -9.98
N GLY A 73 9.69 -3.61 -10.63
CA GLY A 73 10.22 -3.76 -11.99
C GLY A 73 9.25 -3.39 -13.12
N GLY A 74 8.03 -2.97 -12.82
CA GLY A 74 7.04 -2.46 -13.77
C GLY A 74 6.14 -3.53 -14.35
N ASN A 75 6.70 -4.38 -15.21
CA ASN A 75 6.01 -5.44 -15.96
C ASN A 75 6.77 -6.77 -15.83
N LEU A 76 6.23 -7.91 -16.30
CA LEU A 76 6.92 -9.21 -16.11
C LEU A 76 8.30 -9.29 -16.79
N GLY A 77 8.58 -8.42 -17.77
CA GLY A 77 9.88 -8.24 -18.39
C GLY A 77 10.91 -7.51 -17.51
N ASN A 78 10.53 -7.00 -16.35
CA ASN A 78 11.41 -6.32 -15.38
C ASN A 78 12.18 -5.12 -15.96
N GLN A 79 11.60 -4.42 -16.93
CA GLN A 79 12.32 -3.39 -17.68
C GLN A 79 12.48 -2.06 -16.93
N ASN A 80 11.70 -1.82 -15.87
CA ASN A 80 11.62 -0.52 -15.20
C ASN A 80 11.35 0.64 -16.18
N TYR A 81 10.59 0.37 -17.25
CA TYR A 81 10.30 1.31 -18.31
C TYR A 81 8.82 1.72 -18.26
N SER A 82 8.59 3.03 -18.43
CA SER A 82 7.25 3.59 -18.61
C SER A 82 7.08 4.20 -19.99
N SER A 83 5.92 4.00 -20.60
CA SER A 83 5.53 4.64 -21.85
C SER A 83 5.00 6.06 -21.69
N LEU A 84 4.87 6.57 -20.46
CA LEU A 84 4.43 7.94 -20.19
C LEU A 84 5.44 8.97 -20.73
N LYS A 85 4.92 10.05 -21.33
CA LYS A 85 5.75 11.08 -21.99
C LYS A 85 5.43 12.50 -21.56
N GLN A 86 4.63 12.68 -20.51
CA GLN A 86 4.27 14.02 -20.03
C GLN A 86 5.48 14.75 -19.42
N VAL A 87 6.36 14.02 -18.74
CA VAL A 87 7.62 14.57 -18.23
C VAL A 87 8.72 14.24 -19.24
N THR A 88 9.24 15.27 -19.87
CA THR A 88 10.29 15.20 -20.91
C THR A 88 11.60 15.81 -20.41
N ARG A 89 12.68 15.67 -21.19
CA ARG A 89 13.99 16.28 -20.85
C ARG A 89 13.91 17.80 -20.77
N GLU A 90 13.03 18.38 -21.58
CA GLU A 90 12.82 19.82 -21.71
C GLU A 90 11.99 20.38 -20.55
N GLN A 91 11.09 19.56 -19.98
CA GLN A 91 10.13 19.99 -18.95
C GLN A 91 10.52 19.56 -17.53
N VAL A 92 11.48 18.66 -17.36
CA VAL A 92 11.86 18.12 -16.04
C VAL A 92 12.26 19.20 -15.02
N GLY A 93 12.80 20.33 -15.48
CA GLY A 93 13.15 21.47 -14.62
C GLY A 93 11.94 22.20 -14.01
N GLN A 94 10.72 21.91 -14.47
CA GLN A 94 9.48 22.50 -13.97
C GLN A 94 8.79 21.62 -12.91
N LEU A 95 9.37 20.47 -12.57
CA LEU A 95 8.78 19.56 -11.59
C LEU A 95 8.77 20.20 -10.19
N GLY A 96 7.64 20.02 -9.51
CA GLY A 96 7.45 20.37 -8.11
C GLY A 96 6.80 19.22 -7.34
N GLY A 97 6.87 19.27 -6.01
CA GLY A 97 6.17 18.29 -5.18
C GLY A 97 4.66 18.45 -5.31
N ALA A 98 3.97 17.41 -5.76
CA ALA A 98 2.50 17.41 -5.83
C ALA A 98 1.87 17.24 -4.44
N TRP A 99 2.47 16.40 -3.60
CA TRP A 99 2.07 16.13 -2.22
C TRP A 99 3.21 15.42 -1.48
N VAL A 100 3.10 15.33 -0.15
CA VAL A 100 4.02 14.57 0.71
C VAL A 100 3.23 13.69 1.67
N ASN A 101 3.47 12.39 1.64
CA ASN A 101 2.99 11.46 2.66
C ASN A 101 4.12 11.17 3.67
N ARG A 102 3.85 11.38 4.96
CA ARG A 102 4.80 11.05 6.02
C ARG A 102 4.65 9.60 6.46
N ILE A 103 5.13 8.69 5.62
CA ILE A 103 5.15 7.25 5.89
C ILE A 103 5.86 7.01 7.23
N GLU A 104 5.23 6.23 8.11
CA GLU A 104 5.70 6.00 9.48
C GLU A 104 5.96 7.29 10.28
N GLY A 105 5.14 8.32 10.07
CA GLY A 105 5.33 9.62 10.73
C GLY A 105 6.54 10.42 10.22
N GLY A 106 7.14 10.00 9.10
CA GLY A 106 8.35 10.63 8.55
C GLY A 106 9.64 10.07 9.15
N LEU A 107 9.64 8.78 9.50
CA LEU A 107 10.80 8.08 10.05
C LEU A 107 12.05 8.30 9.17
N THR A 108 13.15 8.73 9.79
CA THR A 108 14.43 9.02 9.12
C THR A 108 15.50 7.95 9.37
N THR A 109 15.12 6.84 10.00
CA THR A 109 16.00 5.72 10.36
C THR A 109 15.47 4.40 9.77
N GLY A 110 16.30 3.36 9.81
CA GLY A 110 16.00 2.06 9.23
C GLY A 110 16.36 1.97 7.75
N THR A 111 16.24 0.76 7.19
CA THR A 111 16.58 0.50 5.79
C THR A 111 15.31 0.36 4.97
N ASN A 112 15.09 1.31 4.05
CA ASN A 112 13.98 1.26 3.10
C ASN A 112 14.52 0.84 1.72
N GLN A 113 14.16 -0.36 1.28
CA GLN A 113 14.58 -0.95 -0.01
C GLN A 113 13.38 -1.32 -0.88
N SER A 114 12.17 -0.93 -0.46
CA SER A 114 10.94 -1.28 -1.15
C SER A 114 10.82 -0.44 -2.42
N THR A 115 10.57 -1.10 -3.55
CA THR A 115 10.06 -0.43 -4.74
C THR A 115 8.54 -0.41 -4.66
N THR A 116 7.94 0.77 -4.83
CA THR A 116 6.49 0.90 -4.75
C THR A 116 5.81 0.25 -5.94
N VAL A 117 4.58 -0.24 -5.70
CA VAL A 117 3.73 -0.83 -6.73
C VAL A 117 2.51 0.05 -6.90
N VAL A 118 2.12 0.35 -8.14
CA VAL A 118 0.97 1.20 -8.44
C VAL A 118 -0.05 0.42 -9.25
N VAL A 119 -1.26 0.28 -8.73
CA VAL A 119 -2.39 -0.40 -9.39
C VAL A 119 -3.67 0.39 -9.14
N ASP A 120 -4.36 0.73 -10.23
CA ASP A 120 -5.63 1.49 -10.24
C ASP A 120 -5.57 2.76 -9.38
N GLY A 121 -4.47 3.51 -9.51
CA GLY A 121 -4.25 4.78 -8.80
C GLY A 121 -3.93 4.64 -7.31
N VAL A 122 -3.75 3.41 -6.80
CA VAL A 122 -3.29 3.16 -5.43
C VAL A 122 -1.81 2.80 -5.44
N ILE A 123 -1.03 3.49 -4.60
CA ILE A 123 0.39 3.22 -4.38
C ILE A 123 0.51 2.33 -3.14
N TYR A 124 1.09 1.14 -3.31
CA TYR A 124 1.39 0.22 -2.23
C TYR A 124 2.87 0.31 -1.87
N ILE A 125 3.15 0.49 -0.58
CA ILE A 125 4.48 0.76 -0.04
C ILE A 125 4.75 -0.20 1.11
N GLU A 126 5.92 -0.84 1.12
CA GLU A 126 6.44 -1.45 2.35
C GLU A 126 7.39 -0.49 3.03
N SER A 127 7.18 -0.23 4.33
CA SER A 127 8.04 0.68 5.08
C SER A 127 9.29 -0.03 5.61
N ALA A 128 10.26 0.76 6.11
CA ALA A 128 11.44 0.24 6.80
C ALA A 128 11.11 -0.62 8.03
N LEU A 129 9.90 -0.48 8.59
CA LEU A 129 9.42 -1.29 9.71
C LEU A 129 8.78 -2.62 9.27
N GLY A 130 8.62 -2.84 7.96
CA GLY A 130 7.90 -3.99 7.41
C GLY A 130 6.38 -3.83 7.47
N ASN A 131 5.86 -2.62 7.62
CA ASN A 131 4.42 -2.37 7.48
C ASN A 131 4.07 -2.22 6.00
N VAL A 132 2.80 -2.47 5.65
CA VAL A 132 2.28 -2.21 4.30
C VAL A 132 1.32 -1.03 4.38
N ILE A 133 1.49 -0.07 3.49
CA ILE A 133 0.69 1.15 3.44
C ILE A 133 0.12 1.28 2.03
N ALA A 134 -1.18 1.53 1.93
CA ALA A 134 -1.80 1.95 0.68
C ALA A 134 -2.07 3.46 0.72
N VAL A 135 -1.66 4.14 -0.33
CA VAL A 135 -1.77 5.60 -0.50
C VAL A 135 -2.54 5.89 -1.77
N ASP A 136 -3.48 6.83 -1.72
CA ASP A 136 -4.12 7.37 -2.91
C ASP A 136 -3.09 8.15 -3.73
N GLY A 137 -2.80 7.70 -4.96
CA GLY A 137 -1.72 8.26 -5.77
C GLY A 137 -1.97 9.68 -6.26
N ARG A 138 -3.23 10.13 -6.26
CA ARG A 138 -3.59 11.49 -6.68
C ARG A 138 -3.41 12.49 -5.54
N THR A 139 -3.82 12.13 -4.34
CA THR A 139 -3.90 13.03 -3.18
C THR A 139 -2.76 12.86 -2.18
N GLY A 140 -2.07 11.71 -2.22
CA GLY A 140 -1.07 11.35 -1.21
C GLY A 140 -1.65 10.92 0.12
N VAL A 141 -2.97 10.80 0.26
CA VAL A 141 -3.63 10.40 1.51
C VAL A 141 -3.48 8.89 1.74
N THR A 142 -3.10 8.51 2.95
CA THR A 142 -3.09 7.10 3.36
C THR A 142 -4.51 6.55 3.40
N LYS A 143 -4.79 5.51 2.62
CA LYS A 143 -6.08 4.81 2.60
C LYS A 143 -6.17 3.83 3.77
N TRP A 144 -5.12 3.06 3.98
CA TRP A 144 -4.99 2.13 5.10
C TRP A 144 -3.52 1.82 5.38
N LYS A 145 -3.26 1.30 6.57
CA LYS A 145 -1.95 0.78 6.99
C LYS A 145 -2.13 -0.55 7.72
N TRP A 146 -1.44 -1.58 7.26
CA TRP A 146 -1.26 -2.81 7.99
C TRP A 146 0.07 -2.77 8.76
N THR A 147 -0.02 -2.90 10.09
CA THR A 147 1.15 -2.97 10.96
C THR A 147 1.55 -4.43 11.17
N THR A 148 2.79 -4.79 10.86
CA THR A 148 3.26 -6.17 11.01
C THR A 148 3.33 -6.57 12.49
N PRO A 149 2.66 -7.66 12.92
CA PRO A 149 2.84 -8.20 14.26
C PRO A 149 4.07 -9.14 14.35
N HIS A 150 4.82 -9.30 13.26
CA HIS A 150 5.89 -10.30 13.12
C HIS A 150 7.29 -9.68 13.16
N GLY A 151 7.44 -8.56 13.87
CA GLY A 151 8.71 -7.86 14.00
C GLY A 151 9.13 -7.09 12.75
N VAL A 152 10.19 -6.29 12.92
CA VAL A 152 10.75 -5.42 11.90
C VAL A 152 11.67 -6.23 10.98
N VAL A 153 11.38 -6.21 9.68
CA VAL A 153 12.22 -6.80 8.65
C VAL A 153 12.21 -5.92 7.41
N THR A 154 13.38 -5.67 6.82
CA THR A 154 13.52 -4.98 5.52
C THR A 154 13.01 -5.84 4.37
N ARG A 155 12.20 -5.26 3.49
CA ARG A 155 11.52 -5.94 2.38
C ARG A 155 11.76 -5.22 1.04
N ARG A 156 11.38 -5.86 -0.06
CA ARG A 156 11.75 -5.45 -1.44
C ARG A 156 10.55 -5.02 -2.31
N GLY A 157 9.36 -4.92 -1.74
CA GLY A 157 8.12 -4.56 -2.43
C GLY A 157 7.05 -5.64 -2.28
N VAL A 158 5.81 -5.20 -2.39
CA VAL A 158 4.64 -6.08 -2.40
C VAL A 158 4.43 -6.73 -3.77
N ALA A 159 3.60 -7.77 -3.81
CA ALA A 159 2.94 -8.22 -5.04
C ALA A 159 1.45 -7.90 -4.96
N VAL A 160 0.84 -7.44 -6.06
CA VAL A 160 -0.60 -7.13 -6.11
C VAL A 160 -1.28 -8.08 -7.09
N ALA A 161 -2.32 -8.78 -6.61
CA ALA A 161 -3.25 -9.57 -7.42
C ALA A 161 -4.58 -8.84 -7.53
N LYS A 162 -4.70 -7.99 -8.55
CA LYS A 162 -5.91 -7.21 -8.81
C LYS A 162 -7.15 -8.09 -8.99
N ASP A 163 -7.01 -9.18 -9.72
CA ASP A 163 -8.08 -10.14 -10.00
C ASP A 163 -8.56 -10.90 -8.75
N LEU A 164 -7.74 -10.94 -7.70
CA LEU A 164 -8.10 -11.53 -6.41
C LEU A 164 -8.46 -10.48 -5.34
N GLY A 165 -8.23 -9.20 -5.61
CA GLY A 165 -8.39 -8.13 -4.60
C GLY A 165 -7.39 -8.25 -3.44
N LEU A 166 -6.20 -8.78 -3.71
CA LEU A 166 -5.19 -9.08 -2.68
C LEU A 166 -3.85 -8.39 -2.96
N VAL A 167 -3.17 -8.00 -1.88
CA VAL A 167 -1.77 -7.56 -1.86
C VAL A 167 -0.98 -8.45 -0.91
N TYR A 168 0.20 -8.87 -1.34
CA TYR A 168 1.03 -9.83 -0.63
C TYR A 168 2.32 -9.20 -0.15
N THR A 169 2.71 -9.57 1.07
CA THR A 169 3.98 -9.21 1.69
C THR A 169 4.56 -10.41 2.43
N LEU A 170 5.87 -10.42 2.63
CA LEU A 170 6.56 -11.43 3.44
C LEU A 170 6.85 -10.85 4.81
N ALA A 171 6.69 -11.64 5.87
CA ALA A 171 6.87 -11.20 7.24
C ALA A 171 7.79 -12.14 8.03
N GLY A 172 8.22 -11.69 9.20
CA GLY A 172 9.13 -12.43 10.07
C GLY A 172 8.60 -13.83 10.43
N GLY A 173 9.53 -14.76 10.64
CA GLY A 173 9.19 -16.16 10.88
C GLY A 173 8.72 -16.90 9.63
N ASN A 174 9.24 -16.53 8.46
CA ASN A 174 8.95 -17.17 7.18
C ASN A 174 7.46 -17.16 6.79
N ARG A 175 6.81 -16.00 6.95
CA ARG A 175 5.38 -15.84 6.66
C ARG A 175 5.13 -15.15 5.34
N LEU A 176 4.11 -15.61 4.64
CA LEU A 176 3.45 -14.93 3.54
C LEU A 176 2.09 -14.44 4.04
N ILE A 177 1.86 -13.13 3.89
CA ILE A 177 0.65 -12.46 4.34
C ILE A 177 -0.11 -11.99 3.10
N ALA A 178 -1.40 -12.30 3.03
CA ALA A 178 -2.31 -11.72 2.06
C ALA A 178 -3.21 -10.70 2.75
N LEU A 179 -3.22 -9.48 2.24
CA LEU A 179 -4.05 -8.39 2.72
C LEU A 179 -5.08 -8.04 1.65
N ARG A 180 -6.29 -7.63 2.03
CA ARG A 180 -7.25 -7.11 1.06
C ARG A 180 -6.82 -5.73 0.54
N THR A 181 -6.95 -5.48 -0.75
CA THR A 181 -6.53 -4.22 -1.37
C THR A 181 -7.34 -3.01 -0.91
N ASP A 182 -8.59 -3.21 -0.51
CA ASP A 182 -9.53 -2.16 -0.11
C ASP A 182 -9.33 -1.67 1.34
N THR A 183 -8.98 -2.59 2.24
CA THR A 183 -9.01 -2.39 3.69
C THR A 183 -7.66 -2.61 4.36
N GLY A 184 -6.74 -3.36 3.74
CA GLY A 184 -5.49 -3.79 4.36
C GLY A 184 -5.67 -4.89 5.42
N GLU A 185 -6.89 -5.42 5.58
CA GLU A 185 -7.16 -6.53 6.50
C GLU A 185 -6.51 -7.82 6.01
N VAL A 186 -6.01 -8.63 6.94
CA VAL A 186 -5.43 -9.94 6.63
C VAL A 186 -6.53 -10.86 6.11
N ALA A 187 -6.44 -11.26 4.86
CA ALA A 187 -7.29 -12.28 4.27
C ALA A 187 -6.85 -13.68 4.71
N TRP A 188 -5.53 -13.93 4.70
CA TRP A 188 -4.93 -15.15 5.20
C TRP A 188 -3.43 -14.97 5.46
N THR A 189 -2.88 -15.89 6.26
CA THR A 189 -1.45 -16.00 6.55
C THR A 189 -0.98 -17.43 6.32
N LYS A 190 0.14 -17.61 5.63
CA LYS A 190 0.84 -18.88 5.50
C LYS A 190 2.21 -18.77 6.16
N GLN A 191 2.54 -19.71 7.04
CA GLN A 191 3.89 -19.87 7.57
C GLN A 191 4.59 -21.03 6.86
N TYR A 192 5.78 -20.78 6.33
CA TYR A 192 6.67 -21.79 5.79
C TYR A 192 7.66 -22.27 6.86
N PRO A 193 8.26 -23.46 6.69
CA PRO A 193 9.21 -24.01 7.65
C PRO A 193 10.36 -23.03 7.94
N GLY A 194 10.77 -22.98 9.21
CA GLY A 194 11.94 -22.23 9.70
C GLY A 194 13.25 -23.02 9.54
N SER A 195 14.37 -22.37 9.84
CA SER A 195 15.72 -22.92 9.61
C SER A 195 16.07 -24.18 10.39
N THR A 196 15.30 -24.50 11.44
CA THR A 196 15.48 -25.71 12.27
C THR A 196 14.63 -26.89 11.80
N GLU A 197 13.77 -26.70 10.81
CA GLU A 197 12.83 -27.73 10.33
C GLU A 197 13.41 -28.48 9.12
N ALA A 198 13.15 -29.79 9.04
CA ALA A 198 13.76 -30.68 8.03
C ALA A 198 13.40 -30.32 6.57
N ASN A 199 12.27 -29.66 6.35
CA ASN A 199 11.77 -29.21 5.05
C ASN A 199 12.03 -27.71 4.82
N PHE A 200 12.98 -27.09 5.52
CA PHE A 200 13.41 -25.72 5.28
C PHE A 200 13.90 -25.53 3.84
N VAL A 201 13.27 -24.60 3.13
CA VAL A 201 13.61 -24.23 1.75
C VAL A 201 14.39 -22.90 1.66
N GLY A 202 14.74 -22.30 2.80
CA GLY A 202 15.35 -20.98 2.90
C GLY A 202 14.41 -19.93 3.50
N ALA A 203 14.97 -18.79 3.89
CA ALA A 203 14.20 -17.66 4.40
C ALA A 203 13.51 -16.90 3.27
N VAL A 204 12.32 -16.35 3.52
CA VAL A 204 11.57 -15.56 2.51
C VAL A 204 11.58 -14.06 2.83
N GLN A 205 11.96 -13.70 4.04
CA GLN A 205 11.75 -12.36 4.59
C GLN A 205 12.56 -11.22 3.94
N LYS A 206 13.50 -11.51 3.03
CA LYS A 206 14.34 -10.53 2.31
C LYS A 206 14.28 -10.67 0.78
N VAL A 207 13.18 -11.17 0.20
CA VAL A 207 13.05 -11.28 -1.26
C VAL A 207 11.90 -10.44 -1.80
N ALA A 208 11.91 -10.17 -3.11
CA ALA A 208 10.74 -9.62 -3.80
C ALA A 208 9.76 -10.76 -4.16
N LEU A 209 8.47 -10.44 -4.20
CA LEU A 209 7.42 -11.36 -4.66
C LEU A 209 6.97 -10.99 -6.06
N VAL A 210 6.58 -11.99 -6.84
CA VAL A 210 5.89 -11.78 -8.11
C VAL A 210 4.57 -12.53 -8.09
N TYR A 211 3.49 -11.84 -8.41
CA TYR A 211 2.20 -12.45 -8.69
C TYR A 211 1.99 -12.59 -10.20
N HIS A 212 1.55 -13.77 -10.64
CA HIS A 212 1.06 -13.98 -12.00
C HIS A 212 0.15 -15.22 -12.03
N ASP A 213 -1.00 -15.11 -12.70
CA ASP A 213 -1.93 -16.23 -12.94
C ASP A 213 -2.20 -17.10 -11.69
N LYS A 214 -2.70 -16.45 -10.62
CA LYS A 214 -3.02 -17.10 -9.33
C LYS A 214 -1.85 -17.80 -8.65
N ARG A 215 -0.61 -17.48 -9.06
CA ARG A 215 0.62 -17.99 -8.45
C ARG A 215 1.48 -16.85 -7.91
N LEU A 216 2.12 -17.12 -6.78
CA LEU A 216 3.14 -16.28 -6.17
C LEU A 216 4.49 -16.95 -6.35
N TYR A 217 5.44 -16.26 -6.97
CA TYR A 217 6.82 -16.71 -7.13
C TYR A 217 7.69 -16.04 -6.07
N ILE A 218 8.39 -16.86 -5.30
CA ILE A 218 9.10 -16.45 -4.10
C ILE A 218 10.50 -17.07 -4.15
N GLY A 219 11.52 -16.21 -4.19
CA GLY A 219 12.91 -16.64 -3.97
C GLY A 219 13.18 -16.93 -2.50
N THR A 220 14.26 -17.62 -2.18
CA THR A 220 14.71 -17.79 -0.80
C THR A 220 16.11 -17.24 -0.57
N ASN A 221 16.41 -16.91 0.68
CA ASN A 221 17.69 -16.37 1.13
C ASN A 221 18.16 -17.08 2.41
N ASP A 222 19.43 -16.90 2.79
CA ASP A 222 20.02 -17.39 4.05
C ASP A 222 19.80 -18.90 4.33
N GLY A 223 19.59 -19.71 3.29
CA GLY A 223 19.49 -21.16 3.37
C GLY A 223 20.78 -21.84 2.92
N ASN A 224 21.09 -23.02 3.49
CA ASN A 224 22.26 -23.82 3.08
C ASN A 224 22.15 -24.34 1.65
N ARG A 225 20.95 -24.31 1.08
CA ARG A 225 20.66 -24.70 -0.29
C ARG A 225 19.71 -23.65 -0.87
N GLY A 226 20.18 -22.88 -1.84
CA GLY A 226 19.36 -21.87 -2.51
C GLY A 226 18.14 -22.51 -3.18
N ALA A 227 16.97 -21.88 -3.02
CA ALA A 227 15.74 -22.33 -3.63
C ALA A 227 14.88 -21.15 -4.12
N ALA A 228 13.91 -21.48 -4.95
CA ALA A 228 12.76 -20.64 -5.22
C ALA A 228 11.54 -21.54 -5.29
N PHE A 229 10.36 -21.03 -4.98
CA PHE A 229 9.14 -21.80 -5.09
C PHE A 229 7.99 -20.95 -5.59
N SER A 230 6.97 -21.62 -6.09
CA SER A 230 5.67 -21.04 -6.37
C SER A 230 4.68 -21.47 -5.30
N ALA A 231 3.77 -20.58 -4.95
CA ALA A 231 2.66 -20.83 -4.05
C ALA A 231 1.33 -20.42 -4.69
N ASP A 232 0.25 -21.09 -4.32
CA ASP A 232 -1.11 -20.73 -4.69
C ASP A 232 -1.48 -19.39 -4.03
N ALA A 233 -1.91 -18.42 -4.83
CA ALA A 233 -2.23 -17.08 -4.35
C ALA A 233 -3.53 -17.00 -3.52
N THR A 234 -4.34 -18.06 -3.51
CA THR A 234 -5.59 -18.08 -2.74
C THR A 234 -5.41 -18.59 -1.31
N ASN A 235 -4.33 -19.33 -1.04
CA ASN A 235 -4.13 -20.03 0.25
C ASN A 235 -2.66 -20.15 0.71
N GLY A 236 -1.70 -19.74 -0.12
CA GLY A 236 -0.26 -19.80 0.17
C GLY A 236 0.34 -21.20 0.15
N ASN A 237 -0.37 -22.23 -0.30
CA ASN A 237 0.19 -23.58 -0.38
C ASN A 237 1.27 -23.65 -1.46
N VAL A 238 2.41 -24.26 -1.12
CA VAL A 238 3.50 -24.48 -2.07
C VAL A 238 3.01 -25.41 -3.19
N LEU A 239 3.18 -24.97 -4.43
CA LEU A 239 2.82 -25.74 -5.63
C LEU A 239 4.03 -26.45 -6.22
N THR A 240 5.16 -25.74 -6.30
CA THR A 240 6.40 -26.28 -6.89
C THR A 240 7.58 -25.58 -6.27
N ALA A 241 8.62 -26.34 -5.91
CA ALA A 241 9.89 -25.80 -5.47
C ALA A 241 11.00 -26.18 -6.47
N PHE A 242 11.89 -25.24 -6.72
CA PHE A 242 13.10 -25.40 -7.50
C PHE A 242 14.31 -25.19 -6.59
N TRP A 243 15.27 -26.09 -6.67
CA TRP A 243 16.50 -26.03 -5.90
C TRP A 243 17.65 -25.63 -6.83
N GLY A 244 18.42 -24.62 -6.44
CA GLY A 244 19.53 -24.12 -7.25
C GLY A 244 20.69 -25.10 -7.41
N VAL A 245 20.81 -26.08 -6.50
CA VAL A 245 21.78 -27.18 -6.58
C VAL A 245 21.03 -28.50 -6.46
N PRO A 246 21.22 -29.48 -7.36
CA PRO A 246 20.65 -30.84 -7.25
C PRO A 246 20.99 -31.52 -5.91
N ARG A 247 20.25 -32.57 -5.56
CA ARG A 247 20.61 -33.44 -4.42
C ARG A 247 21.57 -34.52 -4.88
#